data_AF-A0AA86UQR3-F1
#
_entry.id   AF-A0AA86UQR3-F1
#
_cell.length_a   1.000
_cell.length_b   1.000
_cell.length_c   1.000
_cell.angle_alpha   90.00
_cell.angle_beta   90.00
_cell.angle_gamma   90.00
#
_symmetry.space_group_name_H-M   'P 1'
#
loop_
_entity.id
_entity.type
_entity.pdbx_description
1 polymer ?
#
loop_
_entity_poly.entity_id
_entity_poly.type
_entity_poly.pdbx_seq_one_letter_code
_entity_poly.pdbx_strand_id
1 'polypeptide(L)'
;MELDYVQQQYDSRRINKYISQVNENQLCIDERLLDLFHTKDALQTFAFVDQLGIEELTILNCQNVSFDRVPAKVKELRVNKCNISQINGVQNITDLYLLDLQWNNRIEHITCLQQMFNLTFLNLSGNSIESIYPLRKLTNLLDLDVSFNNVIDISALSSLVNLKCLALCANQIVDIYPLRKLLDLQTLDLYGNEILWCPSQL
;
A
#
# COMPACT_ATOMS: atom_id res chain seq x y z
N MET A 1 -14.83 -27.63 -10.64
CA MET A 1 -16.04 -26.81 -10.90
C MET A 1 -15.70 -25.34 -11.09
N GLU A 2 -14.87 -24.68 -10.28
CA GLU A 2 -14.55 -23.24 -10.46
C GLU A 2 -13.36 -22.94 -11.40
N LEU A 3 -12.33 -23.80 -11.44
CA LEU A 3 -11.25 -23.72 -12.44
C LEU A 3 -11.74 -24.01 -13.87
N ASP A 4 -12.79 -24.83 -14.02
CA ASP A 4 -13.30 -25.26 -15.34
C ASP A 4 -13.90 -24.11 -16.15
N TYR A 5 -14.47 -23.08 -15.49
CA TYR A 5 -15.07 -21.93 -16.17
C TYR A 5 -14.00 -20.99 -16.77
N VAL A 6 -12.92 -20.73 -16.01
CA VAL A 6 -11.77 -19.96 -16.51
C VAL A 6 -11.02 -20.73 -17.61
N GLN A 7 -10.93 -22.06 -17.47
CA GLN A 7 -10.32 -22.94 -18.47
C GLN A 7 -11.10 -23.06 -19.79
N GLN A 8 -12.42 -22.81 -19.77
CA GLN A 8 -13.27 -22.86 -20.96
C GLN A 8 -13.19 -21.58 -21.81
N GLN A 9 -12.80 -20.44 -21.24
CA GLN A 9 -12.81 -19.15 -21.94
C GLN A 9 -11.40 -18.67 -22.38
N TYR A 10 -10.33 -19.20 -21.77
CA TYR A 10 -8.94 -18.80 -22.05
C TYR A 10 -8.00 -20.02 -22.03
N ASP A 11 -6.83 -19.91 -22.69
CA ASP A 11 -5.89 -21.02 -22.91
C ASP A 11 -5.41 -21.65 -21.58
N SER A 12 -6.05 -22.77 -21.24
CA SER A 12 -6.11 -23.40 -19.91
C SER A 12 -4.73 -23.77 -19.36
N ARG A 13 -3.76 -24.04 -20.23
CA ARG A 13 -2.40 -24.44 -19.82
C ARG A 13 -1.53 -23.27 -19.37
N ARG A 14 -1.74 -22.08 -19.94
CA ARG A 14 -0.97 -20.87 -19.58
C ARG A 14 -1.47 -20.27 -18.28
N ILE A 15 -2.79 -20.23 -18.10
CA ILE A 15 -3.43 -19.73 -16.87
C ILE A 15 -3.15 -20.65 -15.69
N ASN A 16 -3.28 -21.98 -15.86
CA ASN A 16 -2.97 -22.93 -14.79
C ASN A 16 -1.50 -22.86 -14.34
N LYS A 17 -0.57 -22.41 -15.21
CA LYS A 17 0.84 -22.23 -14.84
C LYS A 17 1.07 -20.97 -13.99
N TYR A 18 0.28 -19.91 -14.20
CA TYR A 18 0.31 -18.71 -13.36
C TYR A 18 -0.44 -18.93 -12.05
N ILE A 19 -1.60 -19.60 -12.10
CA ILE A 19 -2.36 -20.01 -10.91
C ILE A 19 -1.60 -21.08 -10.10
N SER A 20 -0.81 -21.96 -10.71
CA SER A 20 0.01 -22.93 -9.93
C SER A 20 1.16 -22.30 -9.14
N GLN A 21 1.42 -20.99 -9.31
CA GLN A 21 2.36 -20.21 -8.50
C GLN A 21 1.65 -19.43 -7.37
N VAL A 22 0.32 -19.50 -7.32
CA VAL A 22 -0.53 -18.97 -6.26
C VAL A 22 -0.53 -20.02 -5.15
N ASN A 23 0.25 -19.78 -4.08
CA ASN A 23 -0.02 -20.47 -2.81
C ASN A 23 -1.46 -20.17 -2.41
N GLU A 24 -2.16 -21.06 -1.70
CA GLU A 24 -3.63 -21.11 -1.59
C GLU A 24 -4.37 -19.76 -1.35
N ASN A 25 -3.72 -18.71 -0.82
CA ASN A 25 -4.31 -17.38 -0.59
C ASN A 25 -3.56 -16.17 -1.24
N GLN A 26 -2.59 -16.39 -2.13
CA GLN A 26 -1.70 -15.34 -2.67
C GLN A 26 -1.82 -15.15 -4.19
N LEU A 27 -2.20 -13.97 -4.66
CA LEU A 27 -2.29 -13.67 -6.09
C LEU A 27 -1.34 -12.55 -6.52
N CYS A 28 -0.53 -12.81 -7.54
CA CYS A 28 0.30 -11.81 -8.20
C CYS A 28 -0.22 -11.53 -9.61
N ILE A 29 -0.32 -10.25 -9.95
CA ILE A 29 -0.90 -9.75 -11.19
C ILE A 29 0.11 -8.83 -11.84
N ASP A 30 0.54 -9.19 -13.04
CA ASP A 30 1.46 -8.38 -13.82
C ASP A 30 1.00 -8.23 -15.27
N GLU A 31 1.69 -7.37 -16.04
CA GLU A 31 1.40 -7.14 -17.46
C GLU A 31 1.32 -8.44 -18.29
N ARG A 32 2.12 -9.45 -17.95
CA ARG A 32 2.15 -10.73 -18.67
C ARG A 32 0.87 -11.51 -18.42
N LEU A 33 0.37 -11.48 -17.19
CA LEU A 33 -0.93 -12.06 -16.86
C LEU A 33 -2.05 -11.33 -17.61
N LEU A 34 -2.01 -10.00 -17.69
CA LEU A 34 -3.01 -9.22 -18.42
C LEU A 34 -3.00 -9.53 -19.92
N ASP A 35 -1.81 -9.66 -20.51
CA ASP A 35 -1.62 -10.05 -21.91
C ASP A 35 -2.23 -11.43 -22.20
N LEU A 36 -2.12 -12.39 -21.27
CA LEU A 36 -2.74 -13.71 -21.42
C LEU A 36 -4.27 -13.66 -21.46
N PHE A 37 -4.88 -12.71 -20.76
CA PHE A 37 -6.32 -12.50 -20.78
C PHE A 37 -6.78 -11.54 -21.88
N HIS A 38 -5.86 -11.04 -22.71
CA HIS A 38 -6.11 -10.03 -23.73
C HIS A 38 -6.87 -8.81 -23.18
N THR A 39 -6.57 -8.41 -21.94
CA THR A 39 -7.15 -7.24 -21.28
C THR A 39 -6.07 -6.21 -20.96
N LYS A 40 -6.44 -4.93 -21.00
CA LYS A 40 -5.61 -3.82 -20.49
C LYS A 40 -6.05 -3.34 -19.11
N ASP A 41 -7.20 -3.81 -18.66
CA ASP A 41 -7.75 -3.52 -17.34
C ASP A 41 -7.47 -4.73 -16.46
N ALA A 42 -6.61 -4.55 -15.47
CA ALA A 42 -6.25 -5.60 -14.54
C ALA A 42 -7.50 -6.19 -13.87
N LEU A 43 -8.49 -5.36 -13.53
CA LEU A 43 -9.61 -5.75 -12.67
C LEU A 43 -10.93 -5.99 -13.40
N GLN A 44 -10.99 -5.85 -14.74
CA GLN A 44 -12.08 -6.46 -15.51
C GLN A 44 -12.06 -7.99 -15.41
N THR A 45 -10.89 -8.57 -15.13
CA THR A 45 -10.70 -10.01 -15.04
C THR A 45 -11.09 -10.58 -13.66
N PHE A 46 -11.39 -9.78 -12.63
CA PHE A 46 -11.40 -10.26 -11.23
C PHE A 46 -12.69 -10.82 -10.64
N ALA A 47 -13.74 -11.02 -11.42
CA ALA A 47 -14.93 -11.73 -10.90
C ALA A 47 -14.58 -13.14 -10.37
N PHE A 48 -13.51 -13.77 -10.88
CA PHE A 48 -13.03 -15.05 -10.38
C PHE A 48 -12.22 -14.91 -9.07
N VAL A 49 -11.58 -13.76 -8.80
CA VAL A 49 -10.69 -13.59 -7.64
C VAL A 49 -11.49 -13.59 -6.34
N ASP A 50 -12.70 -13.02 -6.35
CA ASP A 50 -13.63 -13.07 -5.21
C ASP A 50 -13.96 -14.52 -4.78
N GLN A 51 -13.88 -15.48 -5.70
CA GLN A 51 -14.13 -16.90 -5.44
C GLN A 51 -12.90 -17.62 -4.87
N LEU A 52 -11.69 -17.10 -5.13
CA LEU A 52 -10.43 -17.77 -4.79
C LEU A 52 -9.98 -17.57 -3.33
N GLY A 53 -10.71 -16.79 -2.52
CA GLY A 53 -10.36 -16.61 -1.11
C GLY A 53 -9.02 -15.91 -0.87
N ILE A 54 -8.55 -15.12 -1.84
CA ILE A 54 -7.26 -14.42 -1.79
C ILE A 54 -7.22 -13.44 -0.62
N GLU A 55 -6.16 -13.56 0.19
CA GLU A 55 -5.87 -12.66 1.30
C GLU A 55 -4.67 -11.74 0.98
N GLU A 56 -3.78 -12.16 0.08
CA GLU A 56 -2.62 -11.39 -0.33
C GLU A 56 -2.66 -11.10 -1.82
N LEU A 57 -2.74 -9.81 -2.19
CA LEU A 57 -2.82 -9.36 -3.57
C LEU A 57 -1.63 -8.46 -3.90
N THR A 58 -0.89 -8.84 -4.94
CA THR A 58 0.22 -8.06 -5.49
C THR A 58 -0.08 -7.68 -6.93
N ILE A 59 -0.03 -6.39 -7.25
CA ILE A 59 -0.22 -5.83 -8.60
C ILE A 59 1.07 -5.12 -9.02
N LEU A 60 1.65 -5.53 -10.15
CA LEU A 60 2.98 -5.09 -10.59
C LEU A 60 2.97 -4.70 -12.06
N ASN A 61 3.51 -3.54 -12.39
CA ASN A 61 3.65 -3.09 -13.79
C ASN A 61 2.31 -3.02 -14.55
N CYS A 62 1.20 -2.80 -13.85
CA CYS A 62 -0.12 -2.68 -14.47
C CYS A 62 -0.51 -1.21 -14.66
N GLN A 63 -1.22 -0.90 -15.74
CA GLN A 63 -1.80 0.43 -15.97
C GLN A 63 -3.28 0.43 -15.58
N ASN A 64 -3.82 1.61 -15.25
CA ASN A 64 -5.25 1.82 -14.92
C ASN A 64 -5.76 0.97 -13.74
N VAL A 65 -4.96 0.82 -12.68
CA VAL A 65 -5.40 0.11 -11.47
C VAL A 65 -6.51 0.89 -10.77
N SER A 66 -7.65 0.25 -10.53
CA SER A 66 -8.76 0.72 -9.70
C SER A 66 -8.88 -0.15 -8.45
N PHE A 67 -9.17 0.46 -7.30
CA PHE A 67 -9.30 -0.27 -6.04
C PHE A 67 -10.73 -0.72 -5.74
N ASP A 68 -11.73 -0.24 -6.50
CA ASP A 68 -13.15 -0.51 -6.26
C ASP A 68 -13.53 -1.99 -6.42
N ARG A 69 -12.66 -2.77 -7.05
CA ARG A 69 -12.86 -4.20 -7.36
C ARG A 69 -11.86 -5.11 -6.65
N VAL A 70 -11.10 -4.57 -5.69
CA VAL A 70 -10.25 -5.42 -4.87
C VAL A 70 -11.13 -6.23 -3.92
N PRO A 71 -10.97 -7.57 -3.83
CA PRO A 71 -11.80 -8.40 -2.98
C PRO A 71 -11.74 -7.96 -1.51
N ALA A 72 -12.89 -7.95 -0.84
CA ALA A 72 -12.97 -7.52 0.56
C ALA A 72 -12.18 -8.41 1.54
N LYS A 73 -11.85 -9.65 1.15
CA LYS A 73 -11.04 -10.59 1.94
C LYS A 73 -9.54 -10.29 1.91
N VAL A 74 -9.09 -9.38 1.04
CA VAL A 74 -7.67 -9.01 0.95
C VAL A 74 -7.26 -8.33 2.26
N LYS A 75 -6.20 -8.85 2.86
CA LYS A 75 -5.56 -8.36 4.09
C LYS A 75 -4.20 -7.72 3.82
N GLU A 76 -3.53 -8.16 2.76
CA GLU A 76 -2.29 -7.56 2.26
C GLU A 76 -2.44 -7.11 0.81
N LEU A 77 -2.16 -5.83 0.56
CA LEU A 77 -2.22 -5.26 -0.78
C LEU A 77 -0.89 -4.58 -1.11
N ARG A 78 -0.25 -5.02 -2.19
CA ARG A 78 0.96 -4.42 -2.74
C ARG A 78 0.70 -3.96 -4.17
N VAL A 79 0.94 -2.69 -4.47
CA VAL A 79 0.75 -2.13 -5.82
C VAL A 79 1.95 -1.28 -6.21
N ASN A 80 2.86 -1.89 -6.98
CA ASN A 80 4.15 -1.27 -7.31
C ASN A 80 4.30 -1.11 -8.82
N LYS A 81 4.96 -0.03 -9.26
CA LYS A 81 5.20 0.24 -10.69
C LYS A 81 3.93 0.35 -11.52
N CYS A 82 2.83 0.79 -10.91
CA CYS A 82 1.54 0.91 -11.59
C CYS A 82 1.20 2.35 -12.01
N ASN A 83 2.08 3.31 -11.71
CA ASN A 83 1.91 4.72 -12.07
C ASN A 83 0.59 5.31 -11.57
N ILE A 84 0.09 4.82 -10.42
CA ILE A 84 -1.17 5.29 -9.84
C ILE A 84 -0.98 6.65 -9.18
N SER A 85 -1.94 7.54 -9.34
CA SER A 85 -1.99 8.84 -8.63
C SER A 85 -3.19 8.96 -7.70
N GLN A 86 -4.20 8.10 -7.87
CA GLN A 86 -5.43 8.07 -7.08
C GLN A 86 -5.58 6.72 -6.42
N ILE A 87 -5.89 6.73 -5.13
CA ILE A 87 -6.06 5.52 -4.30
C ILE A 87 -7.44 5.46 -3.65
N ASN A 88 -8.41 6.14 -4.25
CA ASN A 88 -9.81 5.99 -3.86
C ASN A 88 -10.26 4.54 -4.12
N GLY A 89 -11.08 4.03 -3.21
CA GLY A 89 -11.56 2.64 -3.22
C GLY A 89 -10.78 1.76 -2.23
N VAL A 90 -9.52 2.09 -1.92
CA VAL A 90 -8.72 1.34 -0.93
C VAL A 90 -9.40 1.30 0.43
N GLN A 91 -10.10 2.37 0.81
CA GLN A 91 -10.83 2.45 2.07
C GLN A 91 -11.99 1.43 2.21
N ASN A 92 -12.40 0.81 1.10
CA ASN A 92 -13.44 -0.22 1.09
C ASN A 92 -12.90 -1.61 1.47
N ILE A 93 -11.57 -1.77 1.51
CA ILE A 93 -10.89 -3.03 1.87
C ILE A 93 -10.69 -3.02 3.39
N THR A 94 -11.77 -3.29 4.13
CA THR A 94 -11.84 -3.00 5.57
C THR A 94 -10.91 -3.83 6.44
N ASP A 95 -10.52 -5.02 5.98
CA ASP A 95 -9.71 -5.98 6.74
C ASP A 95 -8.21 -5.86 6.43
N LEU A 96 -7.81 -4.83 5.67
CA LEU A 96 -6.42 -4.60 5.28
C LEU A 96 -5.56 -4.22 6.49
N TYR A 97 -4.52 -5.02 6.76
CA TYR A 97 -3.49 -4.68 7.76
C TYR A 97 -2.16 -4.26 7.13
N LEU A 98 -1.91 -4.63 5.87
CA LEU A 98 -0.71 -4.26 5.12
C LEU A 98 -1.08 -3.57 3.81
N LEU A 99 -0.58 -2.35 3.64
CA LEU A 99 -0.68 -1.60 2.40
C LEU A 99 0.71 -1.12 1.95
N ASP A 100 1.14 -1.59 0.79
CA ASP A 100 2.39 -1.17 0.15
C ASP A 100 2.10 -0.56 -1.22
N LEU A 101 2.33 0.75 -1.33
CA LEU A 101 2.13 1.55 -2.55
C LEU A 101 3.41 2.31 -2.92
N GLN A 102 4.56 1.72 -2.61
CA GLN A 102 5.87 2.32 -2.81
C GLN A 102 6.20 2.54 -4.30
N TRP A 103 7.12 3.47 -4.55
CA TRP A 103 7.94 3.67 -5.75
C TRP A 103 7.27 3.44 -7.12
N ASN A 104 7.45 4.41 -8.03
CA ASN A 104 6.86 4.38 -9.38
C ASN A 104 5.32 4.44 -9.35
N ASN A 105 4.81 5.06 -8.30
CA ASN A 105 3.49 5.66 -8.21
C ASN A 105 3.66 7.19 -8.14
N ARG A 106 2.56 7.92 -8.13
CA ARG A 106 2.52 9.40 -8.13
C ARG A 106 1.42 9.89 -7.19
N ILE A 107 1.32 9.25 -6.02
CA ILE A 107 0.27 9.56 -5.06
C ILE A 107 0.59 10.90 -4.39
N GLU A 108 -0.38 11.81 -4.40
CA GLU A 108 -0.26 13.13 -3.75
C GLU A 108 -1.23 13.25 -2.56
N HIS A 109 -2.37 12.55 -2.63
CA HIS A 109 -3.45 12.66 -1.65
C HIS A 109 -3.82 11.29 -1.08
N ILE A 110 -3.82 11.21 0.24
CA ILE A 110 -4.09 9.98 1.00
C ILE A 110 -5.28 10.12 1.97
N THR A 111 -6.19 11.08 1.70
CA THR A 111 -7.35 11.36 2.56
C THR A 111 -8.26 10.15 2.74
N CYS A 112 -8.32 9.24 1.77
CA CYS A 112 -9.07 7.99 1.87
C CYS A 112 -8.56 7.06 2.99
N LEU A 113 -7.29 7.15 3.39
CA LEU A 113 -6.70 6.26 4.40
C LEU A 113 -7.15 6.58 5.84
N GLN A 114 -7.82 7.71 6.07
CA GLN A 114 -8.10 8.25 7.42
C GLN A 114 -8.93 7.35 8.36
N GLN A 115 -9.56 6.31 7.82
CA GLN A 115 -10.43 5.36 8.54
C GLN A 115 -9.93 3.92 8.50
N MET A 116 -8.74 3.66 7.94
CA MET A 116 -8.18 2.32 7.83
C MET A 116 -7.50 1.87 9.12
N PHE A 117 -8.26 1.83 10.21
CA PHE A 117 -7.75 1.62 11.57
C PHE A 117 -7.08 0.26 11.79
N ASN A 118 -7.29 -0.70 10.90
CA ASN A 118 -6.69 -2.04 10.97
C ASN A 118 -5.26 -2.08 10.42
N LEU A 119 -4.78 -1.02 9.74
CA LEU A 119 -3.42 -0.98 9.21
C LEU A 119 -2.38 -1.06 10.33
N THR A 120 -1.47 -2.01 10.19
CA THR A 120 -0.28 -2.18 11.03
C THR A 120 1.01 -1.88 10.26
N PHE A 121 1.00 -2.07 8.94
CA PHE A 121 2.11 -1.76 8.03
C PHE A 121 1.62 -0.87 6.89
N LEU A 122 2.30 0.27 6.69
CA LEU A 122 2.00 1.20 5.61
C LEU A 122 3.30 1.69 4.96
N ASN A 123 3.48 1.36 3.68
CA ASN A 123 4.56 1.91 2.86
C ASN A 123 3.99 2.78 1.74
N LEU A 124 4.35 4.06 1.76
CA LEU A 124 4.00 5.09 0.79
C LEU A 124 5.25 5.75 0.21
N SER A 125 6.42 5.13 0.36
CA SER A 125 7.70 5.70 -0.05
C SER A 125 7.78 5.96 -1.57
N GLY A 126 8.53 6.98 -1.99
CA GLY A 126 8.74 7.26 -3.42
C GLY A 126 7.47 7.71 -4.14
N ASN A 127 6.71 8.60 -3.51
CA ASN A 127 5.51 9.25 -4.04
C ASN A 127 5.67 10.79 -4.01
N SER A 128 4.58 11.54 -4.15
CA SER A 128 4.57 13.00 -4.13
C SER A 128 3.71 13.55 -2.98
N ILE A 129 3.65 12.85 -1.85
CA ILE A 129 2.77 13.19 -0.73
C ILE A 129 3.32 14.39 0.03
N GLU A 130 2.50 15.43 0.20
CA GLU A 130 2.86 16.62 0.98
C GLU A 130 2.31 16.58 2.42
N SER A 131 1.16 15.93 2.62
CA SER A 131 0.48 15.88 3.92
C SER A 131 0.15 14.46 4.36
N ILE A 132 0.64 14.10 5.54
CA ILE A 132 0.33 12.83 6.22
C ILE A 132 -0.73 12.99 7.32
N TYR A 133 -1.38 14.15 7.43
CA TYR A 133 -2.44 14.40 8.43
C TYR A 133 -3.60 13.37 8.45
N PRO A 134 -4.01 12.76 7.31
CA PRO A 134 -4.98 11.67 7.33
C PRO A 134 -4.58 10.48 8.20
N LEU A 135 -3.28 10.24 8.42
CA LEU A 135 -2.78 9.08 9.16
C LEU A 135 -2.93 9.21 10.69
N ARG A 136 -3.24 10.39 11.23
CA ARG A 136 -3.22 10.69 12.68
C ARG A 136 -4.07 9.79 13.57
N LYS A 137 -5.02 9.05 13.01
CA LYS A 137 -5.92 8.14 13.75
C LYS A 137 -5.54 6.66 13.59
N LEU A 138 -4.52 6.34 12.79
CA LEU A 138 -4.11 4.97 12.53
C LEU A 138 -3.19 4.44 13.64
N THR A 139 -3.68 4.48 14.88
CA THR A 139 -2.88 4.21 16.09
C THR A 139 -2.38 2.77 16.20
N ASN A 140 -2.85 1.87 15.33
CA ASN A 140 -2.38 0.47 15.25
C ASN A 140 -1.14 0.30 14.36
N LEU A 141 -0.67 1.37 13.68
CA LEU A 141 0.54 1.31 12.87
C LEU A 141 1.76 0.97 13.74
N LEU A 142 2.51 -0.04 13.28
CA LEU A 142 3.78 -0.48 13.84
C LEU A 142 4.95 -0.11 12.92
N ASP A 143 4.71 -0.11 11.61
CA ASP A 143 5.69 0.23 10.59
C ASP A 143 5.09 1.25 9.61
N LEU A 144 5.78 2.38 9.47
CA LEU A 144 5.41 3.45 8.56
C LEU A 144 6.65 3.91 7.77
N ASP A 145 6.55 3.80 6.45
CA ASP A 145 7.52 4.37 5.53
C ASP A 145 6.84 5.40 4.62
N VAL A 146 7.23 6.66 4.77
CA VAL A 146 6.82 7.78 3.91
C VAL A 146 8.05 8.49 3.33
N SER A 147 9.16 7.78 3.22
CA SER A 147 10.42 8.30 2.67
C SER A 147 10.28 8.73 1.21
N PHE A 148 11.14 9.62 0.73
CA PHE A 148 11.13 10.09 -0.66
C PHE A 148 9.75 10.65 -1.07
N ASN A 149 9.25 11.59 -0.27
CA ASN A 149 8.02 12.35 -0.50
C ASN A 149 8.31 13.86 -0.29
N ASN A 150 7.26 14.68 -0.21
CA ASN A 150 7.35 16.12 -0.01
C ASN A 150 6.80 16.54 1.36
N VAL A 151 6.91 15.68 2.38
CA VAL A 151 6.31 15.92 3.69
C VAL A 151 7.08 16.99 4.45
N ILE A 152 6.35 17.98 4.98
CA ILE A 152 6.90 19.06 5.82
C ILE A 152 6.41 18.92 7.27
N ASP A 153 5.10 18.76 7.46
CA ASP A 153 4.46 18.64 8.77
C ASP A 153 4.19 17.19 9.15
N ILE A 154 4.80 16.76 10.25
CA ILE A 154 4.64 15.41 10.84
C ILE A 154 3.84 15.41 12.14
N SER A 155 3.07 16.46 12.44
CA SER A 155 2.17 16.56 13.60
C SER A 155 1.22 15.37 13.73
N ALA A 156 0.84 14.78 12.59
CA ALA A 156 0.04 13.56 12.48
C ALA A 156 0.63 12.36 13.25
N LEU A 157 1.95 12.28 13.40
CA LEU A 157 2.63 11.15 14.03
C LEU A 157 2.54 11.17 15.56
N SER A 158 2.20 12.31 16.17
CA SER A 158 2.21 12.49 17.63
C SER A 158 1.25 11.57 18.43
N SER A 159 0.29 10.95 17.74
CA SER A 159 -0.67 9.99 18.28
C SER A 159 -0.33 8.53 17.94
N LEU A 160 0.65 8.27 17.06
CA LEU A 160 0.99 6.92 16.57
C LEU A 160 1.98 6.22 17.51
N VAL A 161 1.68 6.21 18.80
CA VAL A 161 2.58 5.81 19.89
C VAL A 161 3.05 4.36 19.85
N ASN A 162 2.42 3.51 19.02
CA ASN A 162 2.76 2.11 18.85
C ASN A 162 3.83 1.86 17.76
N LEU A 163 4.25 2.90 17.03
CA LEU A 163 5.26 2.78 15.97
C LEU A 163 6.57 2.19 16.52
N LYS A 164 7.09 1.20 15.80
CA LYS A 164 8.38 0.53 16.05
C LYS A 164 9.40 0.89 14.98
N CYS A 165 8.96 1.01 13.73
CA CYS A 165 9.77 1.41 12.59
C CYS A 165 9.16 2.64 11.94
N LEU A 166 9.98 3.68 11.75
CA LEU A 166 9.56 4.92 11.10
C LEU A 166 10.64 5.40 10.14
N ALA A 167 10.32 5.42 8.85
CA ALA A 167 11.18 5.95 7.81
C ALA A 167 10.57 7.21 7.20
N LEU A 168 11.31 8.31 7.32
CA LEU A 168 10.94 9.67 6.90
C LEU A 168 12.02 10.30 6.01
N CYS A 169 13.00 9.52 5.53
CA CYS A 169 14.15 10.07 4.84
C CYS A 169 13.76 10.71 3.49
N ALA A 170 14.58 11.67 3.03
CA ALA A 170 14.33 12.44 1.81
C ALA A 170 12.92 13.09 1.79
N ASN A 171 12.65 13.92 2.79
CA ASN A 171 11.46 14.77 2.90
C ASN A 171 11.93 16.21 3.21
N GLN A 172 10.99 17.12 3.55
CA GLN A 172 11.26 18.54 3.84
C GLN A 172 10.94 18.87 5.31
N ILE A 173 11.19 17.91 6.22
CA ILE A 173 10.84 18.03 7.64
C ILE A 173 11.83 18.94 8.36
N VAL A 174 11.29 19.90 9.11
CA VAL A 174 12.07 20.87 9.89
C VAL A 174 11.90 20.66 11.40
N ASP A 175 10.71 20.26 11.84
CA ASP A 175 10.36 20.05 13.25
C ASP A 175 10.06 18.57 13.54
N ILE A 176 10.82 18.00 14.47
CA ILE A 176 10.67 16.61 14.93
C ILE A 176 10.05 16.47 16.32
N TYR A 177 9.62 17.58 16.94
CA TYR A 177 8.91 17.57 18.23
C TYR A 177 7.65 16.68 18.28
N PRO A 178 6.93 16.43 17.18
CA PRO A 178 5.84 15.45 17.15
C PRO A 178 6.28 14.02 17.53
N LEU A 179 7.56 13.66 17.34
CA LEU A 179 8.08 12.32 17.60
C LEU A 179 8.34 12.01 19.08
N ARG A 180 8.37 13.02 19.97
CA ARG A 180 8.74 12.88 21.41
C ARG A 180 7.91 11.87 22.22
N LYS A 181 6.76 11.44 21.70
CA LYS A 181 5.86 10.48 22.37
C LYS A 181 6.02 9.06 21.81
N LEU A 182 6.83 8.87 20.77
CA LEU A 182 7.06 7.58 20.14
C LEU A 182 8.18 6.83 20.86
N LEU A 183 7.98 6.60 22.16
CA LEU A 183 8.97 6.01 23.08
C LEU A 183 9.35 4.56 22.73
N ASP A 184 8.53 3.95 21.89
CA ASP A 184 8.59 2.55 21.49
C ASP A 184 9.33 2.35 20.15
N LEU A 185 9.79 3.43 19.51
CA LEU A 185 10.55 3.37 18.26
C LEU A 185 11.86 2.62 18.46
N GLN A 186 12.09 1.66 17.58
CA GLN A 186 13.32 0.86 17.50
C GLN A 186 14.21 1.35 16.37
N THR A 187 13.59 1.79 15.26
CA THR A 187 14.28 2.31 14.08
C THR A 187 13.65 3.62 13.64
N LEU A 188 14.48 4.63 13.44
CA LEU A 188 14.09 5.94 12.93
C LEU A 188 15.09 6.39 11.86
N ASP A 189 14.59 6.64 10.64
CA ASP A 189 15.38 7.24 9.57
C ASP A 189 14.83 8.63 9.22
N LEU A 190 15.69 9.64 9.37
CA LEU A 190 15.41 11.05 9.12
C LEU A 190 16.38 11.64 8.08
N TYR A 191 17.23 10.83 7.46
CA TYR A 191 18.26 11.31 6.55
C TYR A 191 17.68 12.16 5.41
N GLY A 192 18.37 13.23 5.00
CA GLY A 192 17.91 14.06 3.87
C GLY A 192 16.66 14.89 4.16
N ASN A 193 16.45 15.29 5.41
CA ASN A 193 15.48 16.32 5.82
C ASN A 193 16.18 17.65 6.15
N GLU A 194 15.39 18.69 6.36
CA GLU A 194 15.85 20.05 6.70
C GLU A 194 15.77 20.35 8.21
N ILE A 195 16.13 19.38 9.03
CA ILE A 195 15.98 19.47 10.49
C ILE A 195 16.90 20.56 11.04
N LEU A 196 16.30 21.68 11.44
CA LEU A 196 17.04 22.86 11.94
C LEU A 196 17.42 22.73 13.42
N TRP A 197 16.64 21.97 14.20
CA TRP A 197 16.85 21.83 15.63
C TRP A 197 16.39 20.47 16.14
N CYS A 198 17.27 19.82 16.91
CA CYS A 198 16.93 18.62 17.67
C CYS A 198 16.66 19.05 19.13
N PRO A 199 15.43 18.88 19.66
CA PRO A 199 15.18 19.13 21.07
C PRO A 199 16.12 18.28 21.92
N SER A 200 16.63 18.83 23.02
CA SER A 200 17.54 18.13 23.94
C SER A 200 16.95 16.86 24.58
N GLN A 201 15.67 16.58 24.36
CA GLN A 201 14.94 15.39 24.77
C GLN A 201 13.97 14.99 23.65
N LEU A 202 14.39 14.03 22.82
CA LEU A 202 13.50 13.18 22.03
C LEU A 202 13.21 11.91 22.83
#